data_AF-A0A506URY5-F1
#
_entry.id   AF-A0A506URY5-F1
#
_cell.length_a   1.000
_cell.length_b   1.000
_cell.length_c   1.000
_cell.angle_alpha   90.00
_cell.angle_beta   90.00
_cell.angle_gamma   90.00
#
_symmetry.space_group_name_H-M   'P 1'
#
loop_
_entity.id
_entity.type
_entity.pdbx_description
1 polymer ?
#
loop_
_entity_poly.entity_id
_entity_poly.type
_entity_poly.pdbx_seq_one_letter_code
_entity_poly.pdbx_strand_id
1 'polypeptide(L)'
;MAIDRRYVPFATPVWVETQVPDPRTGGLTPWHHIVFAQDTGTDIRGPGRADLFMGHGPMAPWIAGHLRSAGRMVVLVPLPPARPQ
;
A
#
# COMPACT_ATOMS: atom_id res chain seq x y z
N MET A 1 -4.15 1.83 -3.28
CA MET A 1 -2.85 1.30 -3.76
C MET A 1 -3.10 0.36 -4.93
N ALA A 2 -2.12 0.22 -5.82
CA ALA A 2 -2.16 -0.77 -6.89
C ALA A 2 -1.53 -2.10 -6.45
N ILE A 3 -2.14 -3.22 -6.86
CA ILE A 3 -1.68 -4.59 -6.52
C ILE A 3 -1.79 -5.56 -7.70
N ASP A 4 -1.18 -6.73 -7.55
CA ASP A 4 -1.44 -7.88 -8.43
C ASP A 4 -2.68 -8.65 -7.93
N ARG A 5 -3.76 -8.59 -8.71
CA ARG A 5 -5.08 -9.19 -8.37
C ARG A 5 -5.07 -10.70 -8.27
N ARG A 6 -4.01 -11.37 -8.77
CA ARG A 6 -3.84 -12.82 -8.60
C ARG A 6 -3.55 -13.21 -7.15
N TYR A 7 -3.07 -12.26 -6.34
CA TYR A 7 -2.66 -12.50 -4.95
C TYR A 7 -3.49 -11.73 -3.94
N VAL A 8 -3.95 -10.51 -4.27
CA VAL A 8 -4.74 -9.67 -3.37
C VAL A 8 -6.03 -9.26 -4.09
N PRO A 9 -7.22 -9.62 -3.57
CA PRO A 9 -8.48 -9.18 -4.16
C PRO A 9 -8.64 -7.65 -4.08
N PHE A 10 -9.50 -7.13 -4.96
CA PHE A 10 -9.89 -5.72 -4.89
C PHE A 10 -10.75 -5.42 -3.67
N ALA A 11 -10.71 -4.15 -3.26
CA ALA A 11 -11.30 -3.59 -2.06
C ALA A 11 -10.78 -4.21 -0.75
N THR A 12 -9.80 -5.12 -0.80
CA THR A 12 -9.22 -5.71 0.41
C THR A 12 -8.45 -4.65 1.21
N PRO A 13 -8.75 -4.49 2.52
CA PRO A 13 -7.92 -3.72 3.42
C PRO A 13 -6.58 -4.43 3.64
N VAL A 14 -5.48 -3.68 3.53
CA VAL A 14 -4.13 -4.21 3.72
C VAL A 14 -3.39 -3.28 4.68
N TRP A 15 -2.86 -3.85 5.76
CA TRP A 15 -1.92 -3.15 6.63
C TRP A 15 -0.54 -3.17 5.97
N VAL A 16 0.04 -1.99 5.80
CA VAL A 16 1.34 -1.82 5.15
C VAL A 16 2.30 -1.18 6.14
N GLU A 17 3.45 -1.83 6.33
CA GLU A 17 4.59 -1.31 7.07
C GLU A 17 5.73 -1.09 6.10
N THR A 18 6.14 0.16 5.92
CA THR A 18 7.28 0.49 5.07
C THR A 18 7.91 1.80 5.53
N GLN A 19 8.83 2.33 4.74
CA GLN A 19 9.37 3.66 4.91
C GLN A 19 9.04 4.50 3.68
N VAL A 20 8.70 5.77 3.88
CA VAL A 20 8.44 6.70 2.77
C VAL A 20 9.46 7.84 2.78
N PRO A 21 9.83 8.39 1.61
CA PRO A 21 10.64 9.60 1.53
C PRO A 21 9.96 10.77 2.26
N ASP A 22 10.69 11.44 3.14
CA ASP A 22 10.24 12.67 3.77
C ASP A 22 10.85 13.88 3.04
N PRO A 23 10.03 14.69 2.35
CA PRO A 23 10.52 15.84 1.58
C PRO A 23 11.14 16.95 2.45
N ARG A 24 10.89 16.96 3.77
CA ARG A 24 11.43 17.97 4.67
C ARG A 24 12.84 17.63 5.13
N THR A 25 13.12 16.35 5.31
CA THR A 25 14.40 15.86 5.84
C THR A 25 15.28 15.23 4.77
N GLY A 26 14.72 14.88 3.61
CA GLY A 26 15.41 14.13 2.56
C GLY A 26 15.68 12.66 2.91
N GLY A 27 15.28 12.22 4.12
CA GLY A 27 15.47 10.87 4.61
C GLY A 27 14.26 9.98 4.38
N LEU A 28 14.33 8.77 4.92
CA LEU A 28 13.22 7.84 4.98
C LEU A 28 12.58 7.91 6.38
N THR A 29 11.25 7.90 6.44
CA THR A 29 10.50 7.87 7.70
C THR A 29 9.58 6.64 7.75
N PRO A 30 9.42 5.98 8.92
CA PRO A 30 8.47 4.89 9.08
C PRO A 30 7.05 5.31 8.70
N TRP A 31 6.36 4.45 7.95
CA TRP A 31 5.01 4.68 7.47
C TRP A 31 4.18 3.40 7.62
N HIS A 32 3.25 3.41 8.56
CA HIS A 32 2.42 2.25 8.91
C HIS A 32 0.94 2.61 8.82
N HIS A 33 0.24 2.10 7.81
CA HIS A 33 -1.15 2.48 7.57
C HIS A 33 -1.96 1.30 7.02
N ILE A 34 -3.27 1.32 7.28
CA ILE A 34 -4.24 0.54 6.49
C ILE A 34 -4.48 1.28 5.19
N VAL A 35 -4.34 0.57 4.07
CA VAL A 35 -4.70 1.04 2.73
C VAL A 35 -5.64 0.05 2.06
N PHE A 36 -6.35 0.51 1.04
CA PHE A 36 -7.22 -0.34 0.24
C PHE A 36 -6.60 -0.69 -1.11
N ALA A 37 -6.71 -1.97 -1.49
CA ALA A 37 -6.39 -2.48 -2.81
C ALA A 37 -7.46 -2.04 -3.82
N GLN A 38 -7.30 -0.88 -4.44
CA GLN A 38 -8.32 -0.26 -5.29
C GLN A 38 -7.87 -0.08 -6.74
N ASP A 39 -6.65 -0.48 -7.08
CA ASP A 39 -6.08 -0.24 -8.39
C ASP A 39 -5.15 -1.37 -8.86
N THR A 40 -4.78 -1.35 -10.14
CA THR A 40 -3.82 -2.25 -10.78
C THR A 40 -2.83 -1.46 -11.63
N GLY A 41 -1.60 -1.95 -11.75
CA GLY A 41 -0.61 -1.45 -12.70
C GLY A 41 -0.02 -2.59 -13.52
N THR A 42 0.34 -2.32 -14.77
CA THR A 42 0.98 -3.32 -15.64
C THR A 42 2.27 -3.89 -15.05
N ASP A 43 2.98 -3.07 -14.28
CA ASP A 43 4.29 -3.38 -13.69
C ASP A 43 4.19 -3.80 -12.20
N ILE A 44 2.98 -3.89 -11.67
CA ILE A 44 2.70 -4.35 -10.31
C ILE A 44 2.33 -5.83 -10.37
N ARG A 45 3.38 -6.66 -10.32
CA ARG A 45 3.30 -8.12 -10.51
C ARG A 45 3.95 -8.88 -9.37
N GLY A 46 3.38 -10.03 -9.04
CA GLY A 46 3.89 -10.94 -8.03
C GLY A 46 3.41 -10.65 -6.61
N PRO A 47 3.66 -11.57 -5.67
CA PRO A 47 3.30 -11.40 -4.26
C PRO A 47 4.17 -10.32 -3.59
N GLY A 48 3.61 -9.58 -2.64
CA GLY A 48 4.35 -8.60 -1.85
C GLY A 48 4.79 -7.33 -2.60
N ARG A 49 4.33 -7.13 -3.84
CA ARG A 49 4.53 -5.90 -4.63
C ARG A 49 3.26 -5.04 -4.59
N ALA A 50 3.43 -3.77 -4.24
CA ALA A 50 2.36 -2.78 -4.27
C ALA A 50 2.90 -1.42 -4.74
N ASP A 51 2.01 -0.61 -5.31
CA ASP A 51 2.26 0.80 -5.57
C ASP A 51 1.34 1.66 -4.70
N LEU A 52 1.95 2.49 -3.85
CA LEU A 52 1.23 3.30 -2.88
C LEU A 52 0.86 4.64 -3.50
N PHE A 53 -0.43 4.94 -3.52
CA PHE A 53 -0.93 6.24 -3.92
C PHE A 53 -0.66 7.25 -2.79
N MET A 54 0.24 8.21 -3.05
CA MET A 54 0.67 9.23 -2.08
C MET A 54 -0.18 10.51 -2.09
N GLY A 55 -1.38 10.45 -2.68
CA GLY A 55 -2.27 11.61 -2.79
C GLY A 55 -2.01 12.43 -4.05
N HIS A 56 -2.42 13.69 -3.99
CA HIS A 56 -2.34 14.66 -5.09
C HIS A 56 -1.64 15.95 -4.64
N GLY A 57 -1.27 16.80 -5.59
CA GLY A 57 -0.59 18.07 -5.34
C GLY A 57 0.92 18.02 -5.61
N PRO A 58 1.63 19.16 -5.44
CA PRO A 58 3.01 19.32 -5.93
C PRO A 58 4.01 18.33 -5.35
N MET A 59 3.77 17.86 -4.12
CA MET A 59 4.70 16.98 -3.41
C MET A 59 4.44 15.49 -3.66
N ALA A 60 3.22 15.10 -4.06
CA ALA A 60 2.88 13.69 -4.24
C ALA A 60 3.73 12.99 -5.32
N PRO A 61 3.99 13.60 -6.50
CA PRO A 61 4.90 13.01 -7.50
C PRO A 61 6.33 12.85 -6.99
N TRP A 62 6.81 13.79 -6.17
CA TRP A 62 8.15 13.69 -5.59
C TRP A 62 8.25 12.51 -4.63
N ILE A 63 7.29 12.36 -3.71
CA ILE A 63 7.28 11.23 -2.76
C ILE A 63 7.13 9.91 -3.53
N ALA A 64 6.18 9.83 -4.46
CA ALA A 64 5.93 8.62 -5.25
C ALA A 64 7.14 8.23 -6.11
N GLY A 65 7.79 9.20 -6.77
CA GLY A 65 8.98 8.94 -7.60
C GLY A 65 10.21 8.46 -6.82
N HIS A 66 10.30 8.81 -5.54
CA HIS A 66 11.39 8.36 -4.66
C HIS A 66 11.01 7.16 -3.79
N LEU A 67 9.77 6.67 -3.90
CA LEU A 67 9.29 5.55 -3.10
C LEU A 67 9.88 4.23 -3.62
N ARG A 68 10.93 3.76 -2.94
CA ARG A 68 11.52 2.45 -3.19
C ARG A 68 11.97 1.83 -1.88
N SER A 69 11.02 1.23 -1.18
CA SER A 69 11.25 0.70 0.16
C SER A 69 10.78 -0.74 0.26
N ALA A 70 11.57 -1.56 0.97
CA ALA A 70 11.10 -2.84 1.47
C ALA A 70 10.08 -2.63 2.60
N GLY A 71 9.29 -3.65 2.90
CA GLY A 71 8.26 -3.56 3.90
C GLY A 71 7.49 -4.86 4.09
N ARG A 72 6.45 -4.79 4.92
CA ARG A 72 5.54 -5.89 5.19
C ARG A 72 4.13 -5.50 4.77
N MET A 73 3.43 -6.42 4.11
CA MET A 73 2.01 -6.31 3.80
C MET A 73 1.25 -7.41 4.54
N VAL A 74 0.21 -7.04 5.28
CA VAL A 74 -0.70 -7.97 5.95
C VAL A 74 -2.09 -7.78 5.38
N VAL A 75 -2.58 -8.81 4.67
CA VAL A 75 -3.90 -8.82 4.05
C VAL A 75 -4.94 -9.12 5.13
N LEU A 76 -5.90 -8.21 5.32
CA LEU A 76 -6.98 -8.40 6.29
C LEU A 76 -8.13 -9.15 5.63
N VAL A 77 -8.33 -10.39 6.05
CA VAL A 77 -9.41 -11.25 5.56
C VAL A 77 -10.61 -11.14 6.48
N PRO A 78 -11.84 -10.93 5.97
CA PRO A 78 -13.03 -10.92 6.79
C PRO A 78 -13.17 -12.21 7.59
N LEU A 79 -13.49 -12.06 8.88
CA LEU A 79 -13.95 -13.19 9.67
C LEU A 79 -15.35 -13.61 9.18
N PRO A 80 -15.73 -14.88 9.37
CA PRO A 80 -17.12 -15.27 9.21
C PRO A 80 -18.03 -14.33 10.00
N PRO A 81 -19.25 -14.03 9.50
CA PRO A 81 -20.19 -13.21 10.22
C PRO A 81 -20.39 -13.76 11.64
N ALA A 82 -20.45 -12.87 12.62
CA ALA A 82 -20.73 -13.25 13.99
C ALA A 82 -22.05 -14.04 14.03
N ARG A 83 -22.07 -15.15 14.76
CA ARG A 83 -23.33 -15.90 14.95
C ARG A 83 -24.30 -15.00 15.71
N PRO A 84 -25.56 -14.89 15.28
CA PRO A 84 -26.57 -14.23 16.09
C PRO A 84 -26.62 -14.88 17.47
N GLN A 85 -26.68 -14.06 18.51
CA GLN A 85 -26.86 -14.50 19.90
C GLN A 85 -28.28 -15.04 20.10
#